data_AF-A0A399TDL2-F1
#
_entry.id   AF-A0A399TDL2-F1
#
_cell.length_a   1.000
_cell.length_b   1.000
_cell.length_c   1.000
_cell.angle_alpha   90.00
_cell.angle_beta   90.00
_cell.angle_gamma   90.00
#
_symmetry.space_group_name_H-M   'P 1'
#
loop_
_entity.id
_entity.type
_entity.pdbx_description
1 polymer ?
#
loop_
_entity_poly.entity_id
_entity_poly.type
_entity_poly.pdbx_seq_one_letter_code
_entity_poly.pdbx_strand_id
1 'polypeptide(L)'
;MDASASAIASAIKAGVPTSGDIVQITEDNDPNNVIGRPTGYADAATLYDSRVSCDELGAECGASIEIWGDPAAAQARMDYIQEILGSTTVLGTEYDYVRGNAIIRVTGELKPSEAAEYEAAIDGYLGAPTE
;
A
#
# COMPACT_ATOMS: atom_id res chain seq x y z
N MET A 1 5.70 12.66 -13.37
CA MET A 1 4.32 12.16 -13.52
C MET A 1 3.82 11.92 -12.11
N ASP A 2 2.71 12.51 -11.73
CA ASP A 2 2.05 12.14 -10.48
C ASP A 2 1.45 10.75 -10.68
N ALA A 3 1.99 9.74 -10.01
CA ALA A 3 1.53 8.36 -10.16
C ALA A 3 0.24 8.15 -9.37
N SER A 4 -0.81 7.62 -10.02
CA SER A 4 -2.05 7.22 -9.34
C SER A 4 -1.88 5.89 -8.61
N ALA A 5 -2.71 5.62 -7.61
CA ALA A 5 -2.68 4.38 -6.85
C ALA A 5 -2.88 3.15 -7.75
N SER A 6 -3.84 3.24 -8.68
CA SER A 6 -4.12 2.19 -9.68
C SER A 6 -2.97 1.97 -10.67
N ALA A 7 -2.21 3.01 -11.03
CA ALA A 7 -1.06 2.86 -11.92
C ALA A 7 0.10 2.14 -11.21
N ILE A 8 0.36 2.49 -9.94
CA ILE A 8 1.34 1.78 -9.11
C ILE A 8 0.91 0.33 -8.91
N ALA A 9 -0.35 0.07 -8.55
CA ALA A 9 -0.88 -1.27 -8.38
C ALA A 9 -0.74 -2.11 -9.67
N SER A 10 -0.99 -1.50 -10.85
CA SER A 10 -0.82 -2.16 -12.14
C SER A 10 0.64 -2.50 -12.44
N ALA A 11 1.57 -1.62 -12.06
CA ALA A 11 3.01 -1.86 -12.21
C ALA A 11 3.49 -2.98 -11.28
N ILE A 12 3.06 -2.97 -10.02
CA ILE A 12 3.32 -4.07 -9.06
C ILE A 12 2.75 -5.38 -9.62
N LYS A 13 1.53 -5.36 -10.14
CA LYS A 13 0.89 -6.55 -10.71
C LYS A 13 1.65 -7.16 -11.88
N ALA A 14 2.29 -6.33 -12.69
CA ALA A 14 3.15 -6.81 -13.78
C ALA A 14 4.44 -7.49 -13.26
N GLY A 15 4.93 -7.10 -12.08
CA GLY A 15 6.14 -7.65 -11.45
C GLY A 15 5.88 -8.82 -10.48
N VAL A 16 4.66 -8.96 -9.97
CA VAL A 16 4.27 -9.97 -8.96
C VAL A 16 3.17 -10.88 -9.52
N PRO A 17 3.50 -12.06 -10.08
CA PRO A 17 2.53 -12.90 -10.81
C PRO A 17 1.36 -13.45 -9.99
N THR A 18 1.51 -13.54 -8.66
CA THR A 18 0.47 -14.00 -7.73
C THR A 18 -0.55 -12.93 -7.39
N SER A 19 -0.26 -11.68 -7.72
CA SER A 19 -1.17 -10.56 -7.51
C SER A 19 -2.35 -10.61 -8.48
N GLY A 20 -3.51 -10.20 -7.98
CA GLY A 20 -4.81 -10.41 -8.58
C GLY A 20 -5.49 -9.10 -8.94
N ASP A 21 -6.74 -8.97 -8.54
CA ASP A 21 -7.56 -7.82 -8.87
C ASP A 21 -7.04 -6.54 -8.21
N ILE A 22 -7.29 -5.43 -8.89
CA ILE A 22 -7.05 -4.09 -8.38
C ILE A 22 -8.41 -3.48 -8.13
N VAL A 23 -8.67 -3.11 -6.88
CA VAL A 23 -9.91 -2.42 -6.49
C VAL A 23 -9.55 -0.99 -6.12
N GLN A 24 -10.08 -0.04 -6.87
CA GLN A 24 -9.94 1.38 -6.56
C GLN A 24 -10.75 1.72 -5.30
N ILE A 25 -10.14 2.47 -4.39
CA ILE A 25 -10.81 2.98 -3.20
C ILE A 25 -11.58 4.26 -3.58
N THR A 26 -12.83 4.32 -3.14
CA THR A 26 -13.77 5.42 -3.34
C THR A 26 -14.43 5.77 -2.02
N GLU A 27 -15.14 6.90 -1.99
CA GLU A 27 -15.91 7.33 -0.82
C GLU A 27 -16.94 6.27 -0.35
N ASP A 28 -17.40 5.39 -1.25
CA ASP A 28 -18.40 4.37 -0.98
C ASP A 28 -17.83 3.07 -0.41
N ASN A 29 -16.53 2.79 -0.60
CA ASN A 29 -15.92 1.50 -0.26
C ASN A 29 -14.67 1.60 0.63
N ASP A 30 -14.24 2.81 1.02
CA ASP A 30 -13.10 3.02 1.90
C ASP A 30 -13.38 2.56 3.34
N PRO A 31 -12.73 1.48 3.83
CA PRO A 31 -12.94 1.00 5.20
C PRO A 31 -12.53 2.04 6.25
N ASN A 32 -11.52 2.86 5.95
CA ASN A 32 -11.04 3.91 6.85
C ASN A 32 -11.89 5.18 6.77
N ASN A 33 -12.74 5.31 5.75
CA ASN A 33 -13.58 6.48 5.50
C ASN A 33 -12.77 7.80 5.44
N VAL A 34 -11.55 7.80 4.90
CA VAL A 34 -10.65 8.97 4.82
C VAL A 34 -10.33 9.44 3.39
N ILE A 35 -10.61 8.65 2.35
CA ILE A 35 -10.41 9.05 0.93
C ILE A 35 -11.08 10.40 0.64
N GLY A 36 -10.35 11.31 -0.01
CA GLY A 36 -10.82 12.65 -0.38
C GLY A 36 -10.95 13.64 0.80
N ARG A 37 -10.70 13.22 2.05
CA ARG A 37 -10.74 14.13 3.20
C ARG A 37 -9.47 14.98 3.28
N PRO A 38 -9.51 16.18 3.92
CA PRO A 38 -8.35 17.08 3.99
C PRO A 38 -7.06 16.47 4.58
N THR A 39 -7.18 15.41 5.39
CA THR A 39 -6.05 14.70 6.02
C THR A 39 -6.02 13.22 5.64
N GLY A 40 -6.70 12.82 4.57
CA GLY A 40 -6.77 11.45 4.13
C GLY A 40 -6.12 11.24 2.76
N TYR A 41 -6.40 10.08 2.16
CA TYR A 41 -5.85 9.71 0.87
C TYR A 41 -6.33 10.68 -0.22
N ALA A 42 -5.43 11.11 -1.09
CA ALA A 42 -5.78 11.78 -2.35
C ALA A 42 -6.23 10.76 -3.42
N ASP A 43 -5.66 9.56 -3.38
CA ASP A 43 -6.01 8.41 -4.22
C ASP A 43 -5.61 7.12 -3.49
N ALA A 44 -6.32 6.01 -3.69
CA ALA A 44 -5.95 4.73 -3.09
C ALA A 44 -6.49 3.53 -3.88
N ALA A 45 -5.82 2.39 -3.75
CA ALA A 45 -6.20 1.12 -4.36
C ALA A 45 -5.76 -0.07 -3.50
N THR A 46 -6.58 -1.13 -3.47
CA THR A 46 -6.20 -2.44 -2.96
C THR A 46 -5.76 -3.33 -4.12
N LEU A 47 -4.61 -3.98 -3.99
CA LEU A 47 -4.12 -5.03 -4.88
C LEU A 47 -4.19 -6.37 -4.14
N TYR A 48 -4.99 -7.29 -4.68
CA TYR A 48 -5.12 -8.63 -4.12
C TYR A 48 -3.86 -9.48 -4.36
N ASP A 49 -3.57 -10.43 -3.48
CA ASP A 49 -2.61 -11.50 -3.71
C ASP A 49 -3.25 -12.87 -3.41
N SER A 50 -3.10 -13.80 -4.36
CA SER A 50 -3.67 -15.16 -4.27
C SER A 50 -3.10 -16.03 -3.14
N ARG A 51 -2.00 -15.61 -2.50
CA ARG A 51 -1.36 -16.31 -1.38
C ARG A 51 -2.00 -15.98 -0.03
N VAL A 52 -2.85 -14.96 0.04
CA VAL A 52 -3.52 -14.52 1.27
C VAL A 52 -5.04 -14.54 1.09
N SER A 53 -5.79 -14.38 2.17
CA SER A 53 -7.24 -14.33 2.16
C SER A 53 -7.70 -13.22 3.08
N CYS A 54 -8.64 -12.41 2.61
CA CYS A 54 -9.15 -11.25 3.32
C CYS A 54 -10.65 -11.12 3.10
N ASP A 55 -11.33 -10.42 4.01
CA ASP A 55 -12.76 -10.11 3.91
C ASP A 55 -13.02 -8.60 3.72
N GLU A 56 -12.03 -7.75 3.97
CA GLU A 56 -12.11 -6.29 3.88
C GLU A 56 -10.99 -5.72 3.00
N LEU A 57 -11.26 -4.63 2.28
CA LEU A 57 -10.29 -3.98 1.40
C LEU A 57 -9.15 -3.37 2.22
N GLY A 58 -7.91 -3.72 1.91
CA GLY A 58 -6.78 -3.20 2.69
C GLY A 58 -5.47 -3.88 2.36
N ALA A 59 -4.46 -3.61 3.19
CA ALA A 59 -3.14 -4.24 3.07
C ALA A 59 -3.24 -5.76 3.29
N GLU A 60 -4.16 -6.21 4.13
CA GLU A 60 -4.43 -7.62 4.43
C GLU A 60 -4.81 -8.46 3.20
N CYS A 61 -5.39 -7.85 2.16
CA CYS A 61 -5.69 -8.53 0.90
C CYS A 61 -4.48 -8.82 0.01
N GLY A 62 -3.30 -8.29 0.36
CA GLY A 62 -2.09 -8.38 -0.44
C GLY A 62 -1.31 -7.09 -0.31
N ALA A 63 -1.82 -5.99 -0.88
CA ALA A 63 -1.26 -4.66 -0.69
C ALA A 63 -2.31 -3.54 -0.74
N SER A 64 -2.07 -2.49 0.04
CA SER A 64 -2.75 -1.19 -0.08
C SER A 64 -1.78 -0.17 -0.65
N ILE A 65 -2.23 0.57 -1.66
CA ILE A 65 -1.49 1.67 -2.28
C ILE A 65 -2.24 2.96 -1.94
N GLU A 66 -1.56 3.90 -1.29
CA GLU A 66 -2.13 5.15 -0.80
C GLU A 66 -1.31 6.33 -1.34
N ILE A 67 -1.96 7.28 -2.02
CA ILE A 67 -1.36 8.53 -2.49
C ILE A 67 -1.78 9.66 -1.57
N TRP A 68 -0.81 10.44 -1.10
CA TRP A 68 -1.01 11.55 -0.19
C TRP A 68 -0.82 12.89 -0.90
N GLY A 69 -1.33 13.97 -0.30
CA GLY A 69 -1.23 15.31 -0.88
C GLY A 69 0.20 15.77 -1.13
N ASP A 70 1.15 15.32 -0.29
CA ASP A 70 2.57 15.60 -0.41
C ASP A 70 3.42 14.53 0.31
N PRO A 71 4.76 14.51 0.11
CA PRO A 71 5.64 13.54 0.77
C PRO A 71 5.66 13.63 2.30
N ALA A 72 5.45 14.80 2.89
CA ALA A 72 5.44 14.96 4.35
C ALA A 72 4.16 14.34 4.95
N ALA A 73 3.02 14.46 4.27
CA ALA A 73 1.78 13.80 4.64
C ALA A 73 1.91 12.27 4.55
N ALA A 74 2.55 11.73 3.51
CA ALA A 74 2.85 10.31 3.41
C ALA A 74 3.74 9.84 4.56
N GLN A 75 4.82 10.55 4.86
CA GLN A 75 5.72 10.18 5.96
C GLN A 75 5.00 10.23 7.31
N ALA A 76 4.23 11.28 7.59
CA ALA A 76 3.48 11.41 8.84
C ALA A 76 2.47 10.27 9.03
N ARG A 77 1.84 9.81 7.94
CA ARG A 77 0.98 8.61 7.99
C ARG A 77 1.78 7.37 8.31
N MET A 78 2.91 7.17 7.64
CA MET A 78 3.75 5.98 7.86
C MET A 78 4.22 5.90 9.31
N ASP A 79 4.67 7.01 9.87
CA ASP A 79 5.11 7.10 11.27
C ASP A 79 3.96 6.71 12.23
N TYR A 80 2.75 7.19 11.96
CA TYR A 80 1.55 6.82 12.73
C TYR A 80 1.22 5.32 12.66
N ILE A 81 1.30 4.72 11.47
CA ILE A 81 1.06 3.28 11.27
C ILE A 81 2.10 2.47 12.05
N GLN A 82 3.38 2.80 11.91
CA GLN A 82 4.47 2.10 12.58
C GLN A 82 4.41 2.24 14.10
N GLU A 83 4.00 3.40 14.63
CA GLU A 83 3.76 3.58 16.08
C GLU A 83 2.66 2.62 16.58
N ILE A 84 1.57 2.49 15.82
CA ILE A 84 0.44 1.64 16.19
C ILE A 84 0.79 0.14 16.07
N LEU A 85 1.40 -0.28 14.96
CA LEU A 85 1.84 -1.65 14.75
C LEU A 85 2.89 -2.06 15.81
N GLY A 86 3.86 -1.18 16.09
CA GLY A 86 4.87 -1.41 17.13
C GLY A 86 4.29 -1.51 18.55
N SER A 87 3.13 -0.88 18.78
CA SER A 87 2.44 -0.88 20.07
C SER A 87 1.42 -2.01 20.22
N THR A 88 1.04 -2.70 19.14
CA THR A 88 -0.01 -3.72 19.16
C THR A 88 0.32 -4.92 18.27
N THR A 89 0.53 -6.09 18.88
CA THR A 89 0.79 -7.35 18.17
C THR A 89 -0.46 -7.92 17.46
N VAL A 90 -1.60 -7.23 17.58
CA VAL A 90 -2.92 -7.70 17.13
C VAL A 90 -3.21 -7.30 15.68
N LEU A 91 -2.56 -6.26 15.16
CA LEU A 91 -2.80 -5.73 13.80
C LEU A 91 -1.98 -6.44 12.71
N GLY A 92 -1.31 -7.55 13.04
CA GLY A 92 -0.43 -8.27 12.13
C GLY A 92 0.92 -7.57 11.93
N THR A 93 1.72 -8.13 11.03
CA THR A 93 2.94 -7.50 10.52
C THR A 93 2.66 -6.95 9.13
N GLU A 94 3.37 -5.92 8.71
CA GLU A 94 3.31 -5.35 7.36
C GLU A 94 4.72 -5.08 6.84
N TYR A 95 4.90 -5.13 5.52
CA TYR A 95 6.07 -4.60 4.84
C TYR A 95 5.67 -3.29 4.17
N ASP A 96 6.23 -2.20 4.68
CA ASP A 96 5.79 -0.85 4.32
C ASP A 96 6.87 -0.12 3.51
N TYR A 97 6.44 0.54 2.44
CA TYR A 97 7.31 1.28 1.53
C TYR A 97 6.77 2.69 1.32
N VAL A 98 7.64 3.69 1.42
CA VAL A 98 7.34 5.09 1.08
C VAL A 98 8.17 5.51 -0.12
N ARG A 99 7.53 6.11 -1.13
CA ARG A 99 8.17 6.68 -2.33
C ARG A 99 7.53 8.02 -2.65
N GLY A 100 8.20 9.12 -2.28
CA GLY A 100 7.62 10.46 -2.40
C GLY A 100 6.34 10.58 -1.58
N ASN A 101 5.22 10.87 -2.23
CA ASN A 101 3.90 10.96 -1.61
C ASN A 101 3.09 9.65 -1.67
N ALA A 102 3.69 8.56 -2.17
CA ALA A 102 3.05 7.24 -2.22
C ALA A 102 3.49 6.39 -1.03
N ILE A 103 2.52 5.70 -0.42
CA ILE A 103 2.71 4.64 0.55
C ILE A 103 2.22 3.34 -0.07
N ILE A 104 2.98 2.27 0.08
CA ILE A 104 2.59 0.92 -0.29
C ILE A 104 2.77 0.03 0.94
N ARG A 105 1.67 -0.52 1.43
CA ARG A 105 1.64 -1.42 2.59
C ARG A 105 1.32 -2.81 2.10
N VAL A 106 2.22 -3.76 2.34
CA VAL A 106 2.08 -5.16 1.92
C VAL A 106 1.82 -6.01 3.16
N THR A 107 0.83 -6.91 3.11
CA THR A 107 0.55 -7.81 4.23
C THR A 107 1.79 -8.60 4.65
N GLY A 108 2.02 -8.68 5.95
CA GLY A 108 3.09 -9.48 6.54
C GLY A 108 2.77 -10.97 6.65
N GLU A 109 1.59 -11.41 6.21
CA GLU A 109 1.31 -12.83 6.01
C GLU A 109 2.15 -13.42 4.87
N LEU A 110 2.58 -12.58 3.92
CA LEU A 110 3.54 -12.97 2.90
C LEU A 110 4.91 -13.23 3.53
N LYS A 111 5.61 -14.23 3.00
CA LYS A 111 6.99 -14.50 3.38
C LYS A 111 7.88 -13.33 2.96
N PRO A 112 9.03 -13.12 3.62
CA PRO A 112 9.96 -12.06 3.24
C PRO A 112 10.39 -12.11 1.76
N SER A 113 10.58 -13.31 1.20
CA SER A 113 10.92 -13.48 -0.22
C SER A 113 9.79 -13.06 -1.16
N GLU A 114 8.54 -13.19 -0.73
CA GLU A 114 7.35 -12.84 -1.50
C GLU A 114 7.11 -11.33 -1.44
N ALA A 115 7.32 -10.71 -0.27
CA ALA A 115 7.32 -9.26 -0.12
C ALA A 115 8.47 -8.58 -0.90
N ALA A 116 9.63 -9.23 -1.04
CA ALA A 116 10.73 -8.72 -1.86
C ALA A 116 10.38 -8.63 -3.35
N GLU A 117 9.45 -9.46 -3.86
CA GLU A 117 8.93 -9.32 -5.23
C GLU A 117 8.16 -8.00 -5.39
N TYR A 118 7.39 -7.61 -4.37
CA TYR A 118 6.71 -6.31 -4.33
C TYR A 118 7.70 -5.16 -4.30
N GLU A 119 8.69 -5.20 -3.41
CA GLU A 119 9.73 -4.16 -3.31
C GLU A 119 10.43 -3.95 -4.65
N ALA A 120 10.85 -5.03 -5.32
CA ALA A 120 11.50 -4.95 -6.62
C ALA A 120 10.59 -4.33 -7.69
N ALA A 121 9.29 -4.66 -7.69
CA ALA A 121 8.33 -4.08 -8.63
C ALA A 121 8.05 -2.60 -8.34
N ILE A 122 7.99 -2.22 -7.05
CA ILE A 122 7.86 -0.83 -6.59
C ILE A 122 9.06 -0.02 -7.06
N ASP A 123 10.28 -0.51 -6.80
CA ASP A 123 11.52 0.17 -7.17
C ASP A 123 11.68 0.30 -8.69
N GLY A 124 11.26 -0.72 -9.44
CA GLY A 124 11.26 -0.68 -10.91
C GLY A 124 10.34 0.40 -11.49
N TYR A 125 9.28 0.79 -10.78
CA TYR A 125 8.30 1.77 -11.26
C TYR A 125 8.46 3.17 -10.66
N LEU A 126 8.68 3.26 -9.35
CA LEU A 126 8.78 4.52 -8.60
C LEU A 126 10.22 4.95 -8.32
N GLY A 127 11.20 4.08 -8.61
CA GLY A 127 12.58 4.25 -8.20
C GLY A 127 12.82 3.74 -6.77
N ALA A 128 14.06 3.33 -6.51
CA ALA A 128 14.53 3.03 -5.16
C ALA A 128 14.49 4.29 -4.29
N PRO A 129 14.39 4.15 -2.94
CA PRO A 129 14.43 5.31 -2.06
C PRO A 129 15.77 6.02 -2.23
N THR A 130 15.74 7.35 -2.36
CA THR A 130 16.96 8.16 -2.39
C THR A 130 17.52 8.28 -0.97
N GLU A 131 18.74 7.78 -0.76
CA GLU A 131 19.51 7.92 0.50
C GLU A 131 19.79 9.38 0.89
#